data_AF-A0A499UYM0-F1
#
_entry.id   AF-A0A499UYM0-F1
#
_cell.length_a   1.000
_cell.length_b   1.000
_cell.length_c   1.000
_cell.angle_alpha   90.00
_cell.angle_beta   90.00
_cell.angle_gamma   90.00
#
_symmetry.space_group_name_H-M   'P 1'
#
loop_
_entity.id
_entity.type
_entity.pdbx_description
1 polymer ?
#
loop_
_entity_poly.entity_id
_entity_poly.type
_entity_poly.pdbx_seq_one_letter_code
_entity_poly.pdbx_strand_id
1 'polypeptide(L)'
;MTSFGGSCLPGLGMGATTVDGNLDLMNCRVQGKVDVHDAHLSGSLLLQGAHLSHAGGVALDGTRLEAKGVVGTDGFRADGELRLLQARLSDGLHLRGAALHRPGGEALFAPGIQVPTTIDCGEGFRADGAITLTGATVGGSVSFDDASLTPARGNALSCPHLQAGELLLRPARATGGMDLRHAAIGVLRLHDDGHEQSPLQLDGLVYRSLEPHLAVNDRLELLSRDPDGYRPQPYQQLATVYQSIGQDRDARTVLLTRQRHRRTTLPWYARAWGYVQDATVGYGYLPERAAVWLLALLATGTTVFALHRPHLPSGTTHPVFNPVMYSLDLLLPVIDFGQERAFQPTGPTQWIAWLLIGAGWLLATALAAGITRVLSRQ
;
A
#
# COMPACT_ATOMS: atom_id res chain seq x y z
N MET A 1 -34.33 19.19 -24.64
CA MET A 1 -34.65 18.07 -23.73
C MET A 1 -35.39 17.02 -24.52
N THR A 2 -34.81 15.83 -24.65
CA THR A 2 -35.44 14.68 -25.31
C THR A 2 -35.81 13.70 -24.21
N SER A 3 -37.11 13.55 -23.93
CA SER A 3 -37.59 12.71 -22.81
C SER A 3 -38.38 11.52 -23.33
N PHE A 4 -38.04 10.36 -22.79
CA PHE A 4 -38.77 9.11 -22.93
C PHE A 4 -39.32 8.65 -21.57
N GLY A 5 -39.28 9.49 -20.54
CA GLY A 5 -39.58 9.14 -19.16
C GLY A 5 -40.84 8.28 -18.98
N GLY A 6 -40.74 7.21 -18.18
CA GLY A 6 -41.83 6.26 -17.92
C GLY A 6 -42.19 5.33 -19.09
N SER A 7 -41.46 5.36 -20.21
CA SER A 7 -41.76 4.54 -21.38
C SER A 7 -41.19 3.12 -21.28
N CYS A 8 -41.81 2.19 -22.02
CA CYS A 8 -41.26 0.85 -22.27
C CYS A 8 -40.74 0.79 -23.71
N LEU A 9 -39.43 0.60 -23.89
CA LEU A 9 -38.77 0.60 -25.18
C LEU A 9 -38.15 -0.79 -25.46
N PRO A 10 -38.28 -1.33 -26.69
CA PRO A 10 -37.58 -2.56 -27.06
C PRO A 10 -36.06 -2.35 -27.20
N GLY A 11 -35.63 -1.09 -27.36
CA GLY A 11 -34.26 -0.64 -27.52
C GLY A 11 -34.27 0.85 -27.89
N LEU A 12 -33.14 1.52 -27.79
CA LEU A 12 -33.01 2.93 -28.17
C LEU A 12 -31.71 3.13 -28.94
N GLY A 13 -31.79 3.46 -30.22
CA GLY A 13 -30.62 3.74 -31.06
C GLY A 13 -30.47 5.24 -31.30
N MET A 14 -29.49 5.85 -30.67
CA MET A 14 -29.14 7.28 -30.76
C MET A 14 -27.62 7.47 -30.95
N GLY A 15 -26.95 6.51 -31.59
CA GLY A 15 -25.53 6.60 -31.91
C GLY A 15 -25.22 7.77 -32.85
N ALA A 16 -24.08 8.44 -32.60
CA ALA A 16 -23.61 9.61 -33.34
C ALA A 16 -24.64 10.76 -33.44
N THR A 17 -25.53 10.89 -32.46
CA THR A 17 -26.53 11.97 -32.42
C THR A 17 -26.10 13.11 -31.51
N THR A 18 -26.48 14.33 -31.88
CA THR A 18 -26.38 15.50 -31.01
C THR A 18 -27.75 15.78 -30.39
N VAL A 19 -27.82 15.80 -29.07
CA VAL A 19 -29.03 16.20 -28.34
C VAL A 19 -28.77 17.52 -27.65
N ASP A 20 -29.60 18.52 -27.95
CA ASP A 20 -29.58 19.77 -27.22
C ASP A 20 -30.41 19.67 -25.93
N GLY A 21 -29.68 19.55 -24.83
CA GLY A 21 -30.16 19.39 -23.46
C GLY A 21 -30.01 17.96 -22.94
N ASN A 22 -30.85 17.61 -21.97
CA ASN A 22 -30.82 16.30 -21.32
C ASN A 22 -31.49 15.23 -22.18
N LEU A 23 -30.95 14.01 -22.12
CA LEU A 23 -31.62 12.79 -22.54
C LEU A 23 -32.23 12.15 -21.30
N ASP A 24 -33.56 12.19 -21.22
CA ASP A 24 -34.31 11.74 -20.06
C ASP A 24 -34.91 10.36 -20.31
N LEU A 25 -34.42 9.38 -19.55
CA LEU A 25 -34.87 7.99 -19.50
C LEU A 25 -35.34 7.62 -18.09
N MET A 26 -35.78 8.60 -17.28
CA MET A 26 -36.24 8.34 -15.92
C MET A 26 -37.41 7.35 -15.91
N ASN A 27 -37.40 6.40 -14.98
CA ASN A 27 -38.42 5.35 -14.84
C ASN A 27 -38.73 4.56 -16.12
N CYS A 28 -37.82 4.60 -17.11
CA CYS A 28 -38.00 3.87 -18.35
C CYS A 28 -37.64 2.40 -18.17
N ARG A 29 -38.32 1.53 -18.91
CA ARG A 29 -37.93 0.12 -19.04
C ARG A 29 -37.46 -0.12 -20.46
N VAL A 30 -36.18 -0.47 -20.62
CA VAL A 30 -35.62 -0.79 -21.93
C VAL A 30 -35.26 -2.28 -21.95
N GLN A 31 -35.81 -3.03 -22.90
CA GLN A 31 -35.60 -4.49 -23.04
C GLN A 31 -34.46 -4.86 -24.00
N GLY A 32 -33.82 -3.86 -24.58
CA GLY A 32 -32.68 -4.03 -25.47
C GLY A 32 -31.59 -3.02 -25.17
N LYS A 33 -30.66 -2.91 -26.12
CA LYS A 33 -29.54 -1.97 -26.03
C LYS A 33 -30.03 -0.52 -26.07
N VAL A 34 -29.59 0.29 -25.13
CA VAL A 34 -29.55 1.75 -25.27
C VAL A 34 -28.20 2.11 -25.88
N ASP A 35 -28.22 2.53 -27.13
CA ASP A 35 -27.03 2.84 -27.91
C ASP A 35 -26.89 4.35 -28.08
N VAL A 36 -25.91 4.92 -27.39
CA VAL A 36 -25.55 6.35 -27.41
C VAL A 36 -24.04 6.49 -27.69
N HIS A 37 -23.46 5.56 -28.47
CA HIS A 37 -22.07 5.66 -28.89
C HIS A 37 -21.83 6.93 -29.72
N ASP A 38 -20.71 7.60 -29.53
CA ASP A 38 -20.35 8.85 -30.23
C ASP A 38 -21.42 9.96 -30.11
N ALA A 39 -22.37 9.85 -29.18
CA ALA A 39 -23.40 10.87 -28.99
C ALA A 39 -22.82 12.08 -28.24
N HIS A 40 -23.33 13.26 -28.57
CA HIS A 40 -23.01 14.50 -27.89
C HIS A 40 -24.27 15.07 -27.24
N LEU A 41 -24.32 15.06 -25.91
CA LEU A 41 -25.40 15.62 -25.11
C LEU A 41 -24.91 16.93 -24.50
N SER A 42 -25.54 18.06 -24.84
CA SER A 42 -25.19 19.33 -24.17
C SER A 42 -25.63 19.36 -22.70
N GLY A 43 -26.52 18.43 -22.31
CA GLY A 43 -26.95 18.16 -20.95
C GLY A 43 -26.50 16.79 -20.42
N SER A 44 -27.27 16.23 -19.50
CA SER A 44 -26.98 14.94 -18.83
C SER A 44 -27.87 13.81 -19.33
N LEU A 45 -27.38 12.58 -19.19
CA LEU A 45 -28.15 11.35 -19.35
C LEU A 45 -28.81 10.99 -18.00
N LEU A 46 -30.13 11.04 -17.95
CA LEU A 46 -30.90 10.82 -16.73
C LEU A 46 -31.54 9.42 -16.77
N LEU A 47 -31.11 8.55 -15.87
CA LEU A 47 -31.49 7.13 -15.78
C LEU A 47 -32.16 6.79 -14.44
N GLN A 48 -32.67 7.79 -13.75
CA GLN A 48 -33.19 7.63 -12.39
C GLN A 48 -34.40 6.70 -12.38
N GLY A 49 -34.36 5.64 -11.56
CA GLY A 49 -35.38 4.60 -11.55
C GLY A 49 -35.52 3.80 -12.87
N ALA A 50 -34.63 3.98 -13.84
CA ALA A 50 -34.69 3.27 -15.10
C ALA A 50 -34.27 1.81 -14.92
N HIS A 51 -34.87 0.92 -15.72
CA HIS A 51 -34.51 -0.49 -15.79
C HIS A 51 -34.06 -0.83 -17.21
N LEU A 52 -32.76 -0.97 -17.39
CA LEU A 52 -32.15 -1.42 -18.64
C LEU A 52 -31.91 -2.92 -18.54
N SER A 53 -32.57 -3.68 -19.40
CA SER A 53 -32.50 -5.14 -19.41
C SER A 53 -32.01 -5.61 -20.77
N HIS A 54 -30.77 -6.07 -20.84
CA HIS A 54 -30.21 -6.71 -22.03
C HIS A 54 -29.30 -7.86 -21.59
N ALA A 55 -29.95 -8.94 -21.10
CA ALA A 55 -29.28 -10.08 -20.50
C ALA A 55 -28.24 -10.70 -21.44
N GLY A 56 -26.99 -10.76 -20.99
CA GLY A 56 -25.87 -11.30 -21.77
C GLY A 56 -25.21 -10.32 -22.75
N GLY A 57 -25.75 -9.12 -22.94
CA GLY A 57 -25.23 -8.09 -23.84
C GLY A 57 -25.00 -6.74 -23.16
N VAL A 58 -24.70 -5.72 -23.96
CA VAL A 58 -24.50 -4.33 -23.50
C VAL A 58 -25.88 -3.67 -23.30
N ALA A 59 -26.20 -3.29 -22.07
CA ALA A 59 -27.47 -2.63 -21.75
C ALA A 59 -27.42 -1.13 -22.10
N LEU A 60 -26.29 -0.47 -21.83
CA LEU A 60 -26.01 0.90 -22.25
C LEU A 60 -24.64 0.96 -22.93
N ASP A 61 -24.60 1.44 -24.16
CA ASP A 61 -23.36 1.71 -24.90
C ASP A 61 -23.18 3.21 -25.07
N GLY A 62 -22.41 3.81 -24.17
CA GLY A 62 -21.95 5.19 -24.22
C GLY A 62 -20.47 5.28 -24.60
N THR A 63 -20.00 4.42 -25.51
CA THR A 63 -18.64 4.50 -26.04
C THR A 63 -18.42 5.88 -26.67
N ARG A 64 -17.41 6.63 -26.19
CA ARG A 64 -17.10 8.01 -26.61
C ARG A 64 -18.28 8.98 -26.46
N LEU A 65 -19.18 8.71 -25.51
CA LEU A 65 -20.25 9.65 -25.15
C LEU A 65 -19.63 10.93 -24.57
N GLU A 66 -20.06 12.07 -25.08
CA GLU A 66 -19.79 13.38 -24.49
C GLU A 66 -21.07 13.90 -23.86
N ALA A 67 -21.09 14.08 -22.54
CA ALA A 67 -22.24 14.59 -21.81
C ALA A 67 -21.79 15.46 -20.63
N LYS A 68 -22.71 16.23 -20.06
CA LYS A 68 -22.45 16.83 -18.74
C LYS A 68 -22.27 15.74 -17.70
N GLY A 69 -23.23 14.84 -17.55
CA GLY A 69 -23.07 13.72 -16.63
C GLY A 69 -24.00 12.57 -16.95
N VAL A 70 -23.79 11.47 -16.22
CA VAL A 70 -24.69 10.31 -16.22
C VAL A 70 -25.21 10.15 -14.81
N VAL A 71 -26.53 10.19 -14.64
CA VAL A 71 -27.22 10.14 -13.35
C VAL A 71 -28.14 8.94 -13.31
N GLY A 72 -27.70 7.86 -12.68
CA GLY A 72 -28.46 6.63 -12.45
C GLY A 72 -28.68 6.40 -10.96
N THR A 73 -29.46 7.26 -10.32
CA THR A 73 -29.82 7.15 -8.89
C THR A 73 -31.22 6.57 -8.71
N ASP A 74 -31.67 6.46 -7.45
CA ASP A 74 -33.08 6.22 -7.11
C ASP A 74 -33.66 4.94 -7.72
N GLY A 75 -32.95 3.81 -7.56
CA GLY A 75 -33.42 2.50 -8.01
C GLY A 75 -33.08 2.16 -9.47
N PHE A 76 -32.13 2.88 -10.07
CA PHE A 76 -31.56 2.50 -11.37
C PHE A 76 -31.05 1.05 -11.36
N ARG A 77 -31.48 0.26 -12.35
CA ARG A 77 -31.08 -1.13 -12.52
C ARG A 77 -30.61 -1.39 -13.94
N ALA A 78 -29.46 -2.01 -14.08
CA ALA A 78 -28.94 -2.47 -15.37
C ALA A 78 -28.62 -3.96 -15.30
N ASP A 79 -29.41 -4.77 -16.01
CA ASP A 79 -29.14 -6.18 -16.25
C ASP A 79 -28.38 -6.33 -17.59
N GLY A 80 -27.06 -6.14 -17.56
CA GLY A 80 -26.16 -6.10 -18.73
C GLY A 80 -24.91 -5.23 -18.51
N GLU A 81 -24.11 -4.98 -19.56
CA GLU A 81 -22.97 -4.04 -19.44
C GLU A 81 -23.49 -2.62 -19.38
N LEU A 82 -22.92 -1.82 -18.49
CA LEU A 82 -22.82 -0.38 -18.68
C LEU A 82 -21.46 -0.06 -19.31
N ARG A 83 -21.43 0.24 -20.61
CA ARG A 83 -20.21 0.56 -21.35
C ARG A 83 -20.07 2.07 -21.49
N LEU A 84 -19.00 2.64 -20.93
CA LEU A 84 -18.64 4.06 -20.99
C LEU A 84 -17.19 4.23 -21.45
N LEU A 85 -16.75 3.39 -22.40
CA LEU A 85 -15.40 3.39 -22.94
C LEU A 85 -15.06 4.77 -23.53
N GLN A 86 -14.01 5.41 -23.00
CA GLN A 86 -13.55 6.74 -23.43
C GLN A 86 -14.63 7.82 -23.39
N ALA A 87 -15.65 7.67 -22.54
CA ALA A 87 -16.66 8.70 -22.35
C ALA A 87 -16.06 9.92 -21.63
N ARG A 88 -16.60 11.11 -21.92
CA ARG A 88 -16.22 12.38 -21.31
C ARG A 88 -17.42 12.97 -20.60
N LEU A 89 -17.33 13.08 -19.28
CA LEU A 89 -18.39 13.60 -18.43
C LEU A 89 -17.87 14.82 -17.67
N SER A 90 -18.44 15.99 -17.92
CA SER A 90 -17.98 17.25 -17.31
C SER A 90 -18.34 17.41 -15.83
N ASP A 91 -19.54 16.96 -15.45
CA ASP A 91 -20.17 17.11 -14.12
C ASP A 91 -20.07 15.86 -13.26
N GLY A 92 -20.02 14.64 -13.84
CA GLY A 92 -19.81 13.42 -13.06
C GLY A 92 -20.53 12.17 -13.55
N LEU A 93 -20.21 11.04 -12.90
CA LEU A 93 -20.95 9.79 -12.98
C LEU A 93 -21.54 9.48 -11.60
N HIS A 94 -22.86 9.52 -11.48
CA HIS A 94 -23.56 9.28 -10.23
C HIS A 94 -24.42 8.03 -10.35
N LEU A 95 -24.04 6.97 -9.63
CA LEU A 95 -24.70 5.67 -9.61
C LEU A 95 -25.09 5.25 -8.18
N ARG A 96 -25.36 6.22 -7.30
CA ARG A 96 -25.74 5.95 -5.92
C ARG A 96 -26.98 5.06 -5.83
N GLY A 97 -26.88 3.99 -5.05
CA GLY A 97 -27.95 3.01 -4.88
C GLY A 97 -28.32 2.21 -6.15
N ALA A 98 -27.53 2.30 -7.22
CA ALA A 98 -27.79 1.54 -8.44
C ALA A 98 -27.47 0.05 -8.29
N ALA A 99 -28.18 -0.78 -9.05
CA ALA A 99 -27.94 -2.22 -9.11
C ALA A 99 -27.47 -2.62 -10.53
N LEU A 100 -26.21 -2.98 -10.66
CA LEU A 100 -25.63 -3.48 -11.91
C LEU A 100 -25.47 -5.01 -11.83
N HIS A 101 -26.19 -5.71 -12.68
CA HIS A 101 -26.23 -7.16 -12.69
C HIS A 101 -25.64 -7.71 -13.98
N ARG A 102 -24.44 -8.28 -13.88
CA ARG A 102 -23.85 -9.12 -14.91
C ARG A 102 -22.92 -10.18 -14.30
N PRO A 103 -23.46 -11.28 -13.79
CA PRO A 103 -22.66 -12.30 -13.13
C PRO A 103 -21.66 -12.91 -14.12
N GLY A 104 -20.39 -12.95 -13.72
CA GLY A 104 -19.31 -13.52 -14.53
C GLY A 104 -18.80 -12.67 -15.70
N GLY A 105 -19.30 -11.43 -15.83
CA GLY A 105 -18.79 -10.45 -16.79
C GLY A 105 -18.57 -9.08 -16.13
N GLU A 106 -18.37 -8.06 -16.96
CA GLU A 106 -18.20 -6.69 -16.50
C GLU A 106 -19.55 -5.99 -16.37
N ALA A 107 -19.88 -5.54 -15.16
CA ALA A 107 -21.07 -4.77 -14.88
C ALA A 107 -20.91 -3.31 -15.35
N LEU A 108 -19.73 -2.73 -15.09
CA LEU A 108 -19.35 -1.39 -15.54
C LEU A 108 -18.00 -1.47 -16.26
N PHE A 109 -18.00 -1.15 -17.56
CA PHE A 109 -16.80 -1.10 -18.38
C PHE A 109 -16.57 0.34 -18.84
N ALA A 110 -15.71 1.08 -18.14
CA ALA A 110 -15.36 2.46 -18.46
C ALA A 110 -13.84 2.71 -18.56
N PRO A 111 -13.08 1.97 -19.39
CA PRO A 111 -11.68 2.32 -19.61
C PRO A 111 -11.52 3.70 -20.25
N GLY A 112 -10.53 4.46 -19.80
CA GLY A 112 -10.21 5.78 -20.36
C GLY A 112 -11.30 6.82 -20.17
N ILE A 113 -12.28 6.61 -19.28
CA ILE A 113 -13.29 7.60 -18.95
C ILE A 113 -12.64 8.85 -18.35
N GLN A 114 -13.12 10.02 -18.74
CA GLN A 114 -12.62 11.31 -18.27
C GLN A 114 -13.72 12.03 -17.50
N VAL A 115 -13.49 12.26 -16.21
CA VAL A 115 -14.45 12.91 -15.30
C VAL A 115 -13.73 13.94 -14.44
N PRO A 116 -13.76 15.24 -14.75
CA PRO A 116 -13.03 16.25 -13.98
C PRO A 116 -13.48 16.35 -12.51
N THR A 117 -14.69 15.90 -12.21
CA THR A 117 -15.33 16.00 -10.89
C THR A 117 -15.26 14.67 -10.15
N THR A 118 -16.35 13.89 -10.12
CA THR A 118 -16.52 12.75 -9.23
C THR A 118 -17.21 11.59 -9.92
N ILE A 119 -16.78 10.38 -9.57
CA ILE A 119 -17.50 9.13 -9.80
C ILE A 119 -18.02 8.66 -8.45
N ASP A 120 -19.34 8.65 -8.30
CA ASP A 120 -20.01 8.31 -7.04
C ASP A 120 -20.83 7.03 -7.21
N CYS A 121 -20.30 5.94 -6.67
CA CYS A 121 -20.92 4.62 -6.58
C CYS A 121 -21.19 4.24 -5.12
N GLY A 122 -21.65 5.19 -4.31
CA GLY A 122 -21.93 4.98 -2.89
C GLY A 122 -23.38 4.58 -2.56
N GLU A 123 -23.69 4.62 -1.26
CA GLU A 123 -25.06 4.55 -0.70
C GLU A 123 -25.86 3.32 -1.17
N GLY A 124 -25.30 2.12 -0.97
CA GLY A 124 -26.00 0.86 -1.27
C GLY A 124 -25.95 0.44 -2.74
N PHE A 125 -25.03 1.00 -3.52
CA PHE A 125 -24.66 0.52 -4.85
C PHE A 125 -24.31 -0.97 -4.83
N ARG A 126 -24.81 -1.74 -5.80
CA ARG A 126 -24.56 -3.19 -5.89
C ARG A 126 -24.07 -3.56 -7.28
N ALA A 127 -22.97 -4.31 -7.33
CA ALA A 127 -22.44 -4.85 -8.57
C ALA A 127 -22.13 -6.35 -8.40
N ASP A 128 -22.81 -7.18 -9.19
CA ASP A 128 -22.58 -8.63 -9.24
C ASP A 128 -21.59 -9.04 -10.34
N GLY A 129 -21.10 -8.05 -11.09
CA GLY A 129 -20.06 -8.17 -12.11
C GLY A 129 -18.86 -7.29 -11.79
N ALA A 130 -17.77 -7.47 -12.54
CA ALA A 130 -16.56 -6.68 -12.37
C ALA A 130 -16.76 -5.21 -12.80
N ILE A 131 -16.03 -4.31 -12.15
CA ILE A 131 -15.98 -2.88 -12.48
C ILE A 131 -14.59 -2.54 -13.00
N THR A 132 -14.52 -2.03 -14.23
CA THR A 132 -13.26 -1.72 -14.91
C THR A 132 -13.16 -0.23 -15.21
N LEU A 133 -12.20 0.45 -14.59
CA LEU A 133 -11.86 1.88 -14.76
C LEU A 133 -10.41 2.06 -15.21
N THR A 134 -9.93 1.15 -16.07
CA THR A 134 -8.53 1.15 -16.54
C THR A 134 -8.19 2.46 -17.25
N GLY A 135 -7.14 3.15 -16.80
CA GLY A 135 -6.69 4.41 -17.39
C GLY A 135 -7.70 5.56 -17.28
N ALA A 136 -8.69 5.46 -16.38
CA ALA A 136 -9.62 6.54 -16.13
C ALA A 136 -8.91 7.75 -15.51
N THR A 137 -9.39 8.95 -15.82
CA THR A 137 -8.89 10.21 -15.26
C THR A 137 -10.03 10.91 -14.54
N VAL A 138 -9.93 10.99 -13.21
CA VAL A 138 -10.89 11.62 -12.33
C VAL A 138 -10.24 12.79 -11.59
N GLY A 139 -10.69 14.01 -11.81
CA GLY A 139 -10.05 15.19 -11.20
C GLY A 139 -10.30 15.30 -9.69
N GLY A 140 -11.50 14.90 -9.24
CA GLY A 140 -11.89 14.85 -7.84
C GLY A 140 -11.87 13.43 -7.29
N SER A 141 -13.02 12.92 -6.86
CA SER A 141 -13.13 11.69 -6.06
C SER A 141 -13.77 10.52 -6.81
N VAL A 142 -13.32 9.31 -6.50
CA VAL A 142 -13.99 8.05 -6.85
C VAL A 142 -14.44 7.41 -5.56
N SER A 143 -15.75 7.24 -5.37
CA SER A 143 -16.34 6.70 -4.15
C SER A 143 -17.04 5.37 -4.38
N PHE A 144 -16.70 4.38 -3.56
CA PHE A 144 -17.40 3.10 -3.40
C PHE A 144 -17.80 2.86 -1.94
N ASP A 145 -18.10 3.94 -1.22
CA ASP A 145 -18.55 3.87 0.17
C ASP A 145 -19.89 3.14 0.29
N ASP A 146 -19.98 2.17 1.20
CA ASP A 146 -21.16 1.31 1.41
C ASP A 146 -21.61 0.53 0.16
N ALA A 147 -20.71 0.34 -0.81
CA ALA A 147 -20.95 -0.47 -2.00
C ALA A 147 -20.84 -1.97 -1.71
N SER A 148 -21.67 -2.78 -2.36
CA SER A 148 -21.55 -4.25 -2.38
C SER A 148 -21.00 -4.72 -3.71
N LEU A 149 -19.75 -5.15 -3.73
CA LEU A 149 -19.03 -5.61 -4.91
C LEU A 149 -18.82 -7.12 -4.81
N THR A 150 -19.68 -7.88 -5.48
CA THR A 150 -19.73 -9.34 -5.37
C THR A 150 -19.62 -10.00 -6.74
N PRO A 151 -18.45 -9.87 -7.42
CA PRO A 151 -18.25 -10.52 -8.70
C PRO A 151 -18.27 -12.04 -8.52
N ALA A 152 -18.86 -12.75 -9.49
CA ALA A 152 -18.88 -14.22 -9.47
C ALA A 152 -17.48 -14.86 -9.56
N ARG A 153 -16.53 -14.21 -10.27
CA ARG A 153 -15.13 -14.61 -10.43
C ARG A 153 -14.25 -13.40 -10.72
N GLY A 154 -12.98 -13.46 -10.31
CA GLY A 154 -11.96 -12.47 -10.67
C GLY A 154 -11.95 -11.25 -9.76
N ASN A 155 -11.50 -10.11 -10.32
CA ASN A 155 -11.40 -8.86 -9.59
C ASN A 155 -12.75 -8.16 -9.53
N ALA A 156 -13.12 -7.66 -8.34
CA ALA A 156 -14.29 -6.81 -8.14
C ALA A 156 -14.08 -5.44 -8.77
N LEU A 157 -12.89 -4.89 -8.58
CA LEU A 157 -12.52 -3.57 -9.06
C LEU A 157 -11.17 -3.64 -9.77
N SER A 158 -11.15 -3.26 -11.04
CA SER A 158 -9.93 -3.14 -11.85
C SER A 158 -9.73 -1.69 -12.28
N CYS A 159 -8.78 -1.03 -11.62
CA CYS A 159 -8.43 0.36 -11.83
C CYS A 159 -6.93 0.56 -12.15
N PRO A 160 -6.30 -0.25 -13.02
CA PRO A 160 -4.90 -0.02 -13.36
C PRO A 160 -4.76 1.30 -14.12
N HIS A 161 -3.68 2.05 -13.84
CA HIS A 161 -3.42 3.37 -14.41
C HIS A 161 -4.49 4.45 -14.10
N LEU A 162 -5.36 4.23 -13.11
CA LEU A 162 -6.33 5.25 -12.66
C LEU A 162 -5.59 6.49 -12.14
N GLN A 163 -6.01 7.67 -12.60
CA GLN A 163 -5.59 8.94 -12.03
C GLN A 163 -6.77 9.55 -11.28
N ALA A 164 -6.66 9.72 -9.97
CA ALA A 164 -7.74 10.26 -9.14
C ALA A 164 -7.21 11.26 -8.10
N GLY A 165 -7.97 12.31 -7.80
CA GLY A 165 -7.70 13.17 -6.65
C GLY A 165 -7.87 12.38 -5.35
N GLU A 166 -8.97 11.65 -5.22
CA GLU A 166 -9.25 10.80 -4.06
C GLU A 166 -9.90 9.48 -4.49
N LEU A 167 -9.58 8.39 -3.80
CA LEU A 167 -10.23 7.10 -3.96
C LEU A 167 -10.72 6.61 -2.59
N LEU A 168 -12.04 6.51 -2.44
CA LEU A 168 -12.71 6.04 -1.23
C LEU A 168 -13.20 4.61 -1.45
N LEU A 169 -12.49 3.67 -0.82
CA LEU A 169 -12.79 2.24 -0.82
C LEU A 169 -13.17 1.83 0.60
N ARG A 170 -14.45 2.00 0.93
CA ARG A 170 -15.08 1.47 2.14
C ARG A 170 -16.32 0.64 1.76
N PRO A 171 -16.12 -0.46 1.01
CA PRO A 171 -17.24 -1.26 0.55
C PRO A 171 -17.91 -1.94 1.74
N ALA A 172 -19.24 -1.97 1.75
CA ALA A 172 -19.99 -2.76 2.72
C ALA A 172 -19.69 -4.26 2.58
N ARG A 173 -19.42 -4.73 1.34
CA ARG A 173 -18.97 -6.10 1.03
C ARG A 173 -18.11 -6.11 -0.24
N ALA A 174 -16.97 -6.80 -0.21
CA ALA A 174 -16.11 -6.99 -1.37
C ALA A 174 -15.46 -8.39 -1.36
N THR A 175 -15.97 -9.31 -2.18
CA THR A 175 -15.50 -10.71 -2.23
C THR A 175 -14.44 -10.96 -3.29
N GLY A 176 -14.26 -10.03 -4.24
CA GLY A 176 -13.31 -10.14 -5.34
C GLY A 176 -12.04 -9.32 -5.12
N GLY A 177 -10.99 -9.67 -5.87
CA GLY A 177 -9.71 -8.95 -5.82
C GLY A 177 -9.82 -7.50 -6.30
N MET A 178 -8.85 -6.67 -5.91
CA MET A 178 -8.75 -5.28 -6.36
C MET A 178 -7.40 -5.04 -7.04
N ASP A 179 -7.44 -4.48 -8.24
CA ASP A 179 -6.25 -4.12 -9.02
C ASP A 179 -6.11 -2.60 -9.12
N LEU A 180 -5.08 -2.06 -8.48
CA LEU A 180 -4.73 -0.63 -8.48
C LEU A 180 -3.34 -0.39 -9.06
N ARG A 181 -2.84 -1.31 -9.91
CA ARG A 181 -1.48 -1.22 -10.44
C ARG A 181 -1.26 0.06 -11.23
N HIS A 182 -0.12 0.70 -11.03
CA HIS A 182 0.27 1.94 -11.71
C HIS A 182 -0.74 3.11 -11.58
N ALA A 183 -1.68 3.04 -10.64
CA ALA A 183 -2.58 4.15 -10.38
C ALA A 183 -1.86 5.30 -9.66
N ALA A 184 -2.33 6.52 -9.87
CA ALA A 184 -1.85 7.73 -9.24
C ALA A 184 -3.01 8.40 -8.51
N ILE A 185 -3.00 8.33 -7.18
CA ILE A 185 -4.11 8.77 -6.33
C ILE A 185 -3.61 9.88 -5.40
N GLY A 186 -4.34 10.96 -5.21
CA GLY A 186 -3.99 11.95 -4.19
C GLY A 186 -4.16 11.35 -2.79
N VAL A 187 -5.40 11.10 -2.40
CA VAL A 187 -5.76 10.50 -1.10
C VAL A 187 -6.40 9.14 -1.33
N LEU A 188 -5.76 8.09 -0.80
CA LEU A 188 -6.33 6.74 -0.79
C LEU A 188 -6.96 6.47 0.57
N ARG A 189 -8.28 6.31 0.61
CA ARG A 189 -9.02 5.87 1.80
C ARG A 189 -9.38 4.41 1.64
N LEU A 190 -8.71 3.55 2.39
CA LEU A 190 -8.92 2.11 2.34
C LEU A 190 -9.32 1.64 3.74
N HIS A 191 -10.57 1.21 3.89
CA HIS A 191 -11.05 0.57 5.11
C HIS A 191 -11.13 -0.94 4.88
N ASP A 192 -10.54 -1.69 5.80
CA ASP A 192 -10.42 -3.13 5.74
C ASP A 192 -11.19 -3.67 6.96
N ASP A 193 -12.46 -4.04 6.75
CA ASP A 193 -13.33 -4.50 7.84
C ASP A 193 -12.95 -5.90 8.37
N GLY A 194 -11.80 -6.46 7.96
CA GLY A 194 -11.34 -7.77 8.42
C GLY A 194 -12.19 -8.95 7.91
N HIS A 195 -13.22 -8.66 7.11
CA HIS A 195 -14.09 -9.65 6.48
C HIS A 195 -13.55 -9.91 5.07
N GLU A 196 -12.86 -11.05 4.94
CA GLU A 196 -12.22 -11.59 3.73
C GLU A 196 -10.95 -10.84 3.27
N GLN A 197 -9.82 -11.58 3.27
CA GLN A 197 -8.52 -11.12 2.78
C GLN A 197 -8.48 -11.16 1.24
N SER A 198 -9.27 -10.30 0.60
CA SER A 198 -9.33 -10.21 -0.86
C SER A 198 -7.95 -9.82 -1.44
N PRO A 199 -7.51 -10.43 -2.54
CA PRO A 199 -6.20 -10.15 -3.12
C PRO A 199 -6.15 -8.71 -3.62
N LEU A 200 -5.07 -8.01 -3.30
CA LEU A 200 -4.92 -6.58 -3.57
C LEU A 200 -3.60 -6.33 -4.28
N GLN A 201 -3.67 -5.91 -5.55
CA GLN A 201 -2.50 -5.64 -6.39
C GLN A 201 -2.20 -4.15 -6.38
N LEU A 202 -1.03 -3.78 -5.86
CA LEU A 202 -0.63 -2.37 -5.64
C LEU A 202 0.65 -2.00 -6.40
N ASP A 203 1.16 -2.86 -7.26
CA ASP A 203 2.44 -2.62 -7.94
C ASP A 203 2.40 -1.33 -8.77
N GLY A 204 3.36 -0.43 -8.49
CA GLY A 204 3.44 0.87 -9.17
C GLY A 204 2.40 1.90 -8.72
N LEU A 205 1.56 1.60 -7.73
CA LEU A 205 0.64 2.56 -7.14
C LEU A 205 1.42 3.70 -6.47
N VAL A 206 1.01 4.93 -6.75
CA VAL A 206 1.52 6.14 -6.10
C VAL A 206 0.37 6.86 -5.41
N TYR A 207 0.57 7.19 -4.13
CA TYR A 207 -0.39 7.97 -3.34
C TYR A 207 0.27 9.02 -2.45
N ARG A 208 -0.39 10.17 -2.26
CA ARG A 208 0.13 11.26 -1.40
C ARG A 208 -0.24 11.05 0.06
N SER A 209 -1.46 10.61 0.33
CA SER A 209 -1.94 10.29 1.68
C SER A 209 -2.66 8.94 1.67
N LEU A 210 -2.54 8.20 2.78
CA LEU A 210 -3.23 6.94 3.02
C LEU A 210 -3.99 7.02 4.34
N GLU A 211 -5.31 6.89 4.25
CA GLU A 211 -6.23 7.04 5.38
C GLU A 211 -7.09 5.77 5.55
N PRO A 212 -7.56 5.45 6.78
CA PRO A 212 -7.21 6.10 8.04
C PRO A 212 -5.76 5.79 8.48
N HIS A 213 -5.22 6.54 9.43
CA HIS A 213 -3.91 6.25 10.00
C HIS A 213 -3.99 5.00 10.88
N LEU A 214 -3.60 3.86 10.33
CA LEU A 214 -3.53 2.56 11.02
C LEU A 214 -2.11 2.27 11.49
N ALA A 215 -1.98 1.28 12.38
CA ALA A 215 -0.68 0.79 12.81
C ALA A 215 0.09 0.24 11.61
N VAL A 216 1.42 0.38 11.65
CA VAL A 216 2.30 -0.04 10.55
C VAL A 216 2.14 -1.53 10.22
N ASN A 217 1.90 -2.36 11.24
CA ASN A 217 1.74 -3.80 11.05
C ASN A 217 0.52 -4.14 10.20
N ASP A 218 -0.61 -3.47 10.44
CA ASP A 218 -1.85 -3.65 9.66
C ASP A 218 -1.63 -3.25 8.20
N ARG A 219 -0.87 -2.16 7.96
CA ARG A 219 -0.50 -1.74 6.60
C ARG A 219 0.45 -2.73 5.92
N LEU A 220 1.38 -3.33 6.65
CA LEU A 220 2.29 -4.34 6.11
C LEU A 220 1.57 -5.65 5.80
N GLU A 221 0.59 -6.05 6.62
CA GLU A 221 -0.28 -7.19 6.33
C GLU A 221 -1.07 -6.96 5.05
N LEU A 222 -1.63 -5.76 4.87
CA LEU A 222 -2.33 -5.38 3.65
C LEU A 222 -1.44 -5.45 2.40
N LEU A 223 -0.19 -4.98 2.48
CA LEU A 223 0.79 -5.11 1.39
C LEU A 223 1.19 -6.56 1.10
N SER A 224 1.07 -7.47 2.07
CA SER A 224 1.39 -8.88 1.88
C SER A 224 0.32 -9.67 1.13
N ARG A 225 -0.87 -9.07 0.91
CA ARG A 225 -1.99 -9.67 0.17
C ARG A 225 -1.80 -9.65 -1.36
N ASP A 226 -0.67 -9.16 -1.86
CA ASP A 226 -0.38 -9.12 -3.29
C ASP A 226 -0.15 -10.55 -3.84
N PRO A 227 -1.01 -11.05 -4.76
CA PRO A 227 -0.88 -12.39 -5.33
C PRO A 227 0.40 -12.57 -6.18
N ASP A 228 0.97 -11.48 -6.70
CA ASP A 228 2.17 -11.52 -7.54
C ASP A 228 3.47 -11.61 -6.70
N GLY A 229 3.33 -11.68 -5.37
CA GLY A 229 4.41 -11.87 -4.42
C GLY A 229 5.13 -10.59 -4.03
N TYR A 230 6.35 -10.72 -3.52
CA TYR A 230 7.08 -9.57 -2.98
C TYR A 230 7.55 -8.61 -4.06
N ARG A 231 7.05 -7.36 -4.00
CA ARG A 231 7.52 -6.23 -4.81
C ARG A 231 8.10 -5.13 -3.92
N PRO A 232 9.24 -4.52 -4.29
CA PRO A 232 9.89 -3.52 -3.43
C PRO A 232 9.22 -2.15 -3.44
N GLN A 233 8.51 -1.78 -4.50
CA GLN A 233 7.96 -0.43 -4.70
C GLN A 233 6.83 -0.07 -3.72
N PRO A 234 5.83 -0.92 -3.44
CA PRO A 234 4.74 -0.55 -2.52
C PRO A 234 5.24 -0.22 -1.11
N TYR A 235 6.25 -0.96 -0.63
CA TYR A 235 6.90 -0.66 0.66
C TYR A 235 7.68 0.67 0.64
N GLN A 236 8.30 1.03 -0.48
CA GLN A 236 8.97 2.33 -0.61
C GLN A 236 7.97 3.47 -0.58
N GLN A 237 6.86 3.35 -1.31
CA GLN A 237 5.81 4.35 -1.33
C GLN A 237 5.25 4.59 0.08
N LEU A 238 4.94 3.52 0.80
CA LEU A 238 4.45 3.60 2.18
C LEU A 238 5.47 4.29 3.11
N ALA A 239 6.76 3.96 2.99
CA ALA A 239 7.80 4.60 3.79
C ALA A 239 7.93 6.11 3.48
N THR A 240 7.82 6.51 2.21
CA THR A 240 7.85 7.93 1.79
C THR A 240 6.68 8.70 2.39
N VAL A 241 5.48 8.11 2.40
CA VAL A 241 4.29 8.74 3.01
C VAL A 241 4.48 8.93 4.51
N TYR A 242 4.94 7.91 5.24
CA TYR A 242 5.23 8.04 6.67
C TYR A 242 6.30 9.09 6.98
N GLN A 243 7.35 9.20 6.15
CA GLN A 243 8.35 10.26 6.28
C GLN A 243 7.74 11.65 6.07
N SER A 244 6.88 11.81 5.07
CA SER A 244 6.23 13.10 4.77
C SER A 244 5.31 13.59 5.90
N ILE A 245 4.76 12.68 6.70
CA ILE A 245 3.88 12.97 7.84
C ILE A 245 4.69 13.10 9.16
N GLY A 246 6.02 12.96 9.12
CA GLY A 246 6.91 13.08 10.28
C GLY A 246 6.99 11.83 11.17
N GLN A 247 6.44 10.70 10.71
CA GLN A 247 6.46 9.42 11.43
C GLN A 247 7.71 8.60 11.07
N ASP A 248 8.88 9.11 11.44
CA ASP A 248 10.19 8.52 11.06
C ASP A 248 10.42 7.11 11.61
N ARG A 249 9.86 6.78 12.79
CA ARG A 249 9.98 5.45 13.40
C ARG A 249 9.25 4.39 12.57
N ASP A 250 8.07 4.74 12.08
CA ASP A 250 7.19 3.86 11.32
C ASP A 250 7.72 3.63 9.91
N ALA A 251 8.22 4.69 9.25
CA ALA A 251 8.91 4.57 7.97
C ALA A 251 10.12 3.61 8.04
N ARG A 252 10.88 3.62 9.14
CA ARG A 252 12.00 2.68 9.35
C ARG A 252 11.51 1.24 9.49
N THR A 253 10.42 1.02 10.23
CA THR A 253 9.81 -0.32 10.38
C THR A 253 9.36 -0.90 9.04
N VAL A 254 8.76 -0.08 8.18
CA VAL A 254 8.37 -0.48 6.81
C VAL A 254 9.60 -0.90 5.99
N LEU A 255 10.67 -0.09 6.01
CA LEU A 255 11.90 -0.40 5.28
C LEU A 255 12.62 -1.64 5.82
N LEU A 256 12.57 -1.89 7.13
CA LEU A 256 13.09 -3.12 7.74
C LEU A 256 12.30 -4.34 7.27
N THR A 257 10.98 -4.25 7.25
CA THR A 257 10.10 -5.34 6.78
C THR A 257 10.34 -5.61 5.31
N ARG A 258 10.49 -4.56 4.49
CA ARG A 258 10.92 -4.69 3.09
C ARG A 258 12.20 -5.51 2.98
N GLN A 259 13.21 -5.25 3.81
CA GLN A 259 14.48 -5.96 3.75
C GLN A 259 14.38 -7.40 4.24
N ARG A 260 13.52 -7.69 5.22
CA ARG A 260 13.22 -9.06 5.69
C ARG A 260 12.55 -9.89 4.61
N HIS A 261 11.56 -9.36 3.89
CA HIS A 261 10.96 -10.07 2.76
C HIS A 261 11.92 -10.24 1.58
N ARG A 262 12.83 -9.29 1.32
CA ARG A 262 13.90 -9.50 0.34
C ARG A 262 14.84 -10.66 0.71
N ARG A 263 14.99 -11.01 1.99
CA ARG A 263 15.81 -12.16 2.41
C ARG A 263 15.20 -13.49 1.97
N THR A 264 13.88 -13.59 1.85
CA THR A 264 13.25 -14.83 1.38
C THR A 264 13.50 -15.09 -0.10
N THR A 265 13.98 -14.10 -0.87
CA THR A 265 14.40 -14.30 -2.27
C THR A 265 15.92 -14.47 -2.44
N LEU A 266 16.71 -14.36 -1.36
CA LEU A 266 18.17 -14.46 -1.38
C LEU A 266 18.69 -15.89 -1.09
N PRO A 267 19.87 -16.28 -1.61
CA PRO A 267 20.51 -17.56 -1.32
C PRO A 267 20.86 -17.72 0.17
N TRP A 268 21.00 -18.97 0.61
CA TRP A 268 21.03 -19.34 2.04
C TRP A 268 22.15 -18.66 2.86
N TYR A 269 23.32 -18.43 2.27
CA TYR A 269 24.44 -17.75 2.94
C TYR A 269 24.14 -16.26 3.22
N ALA A 270 23.47 -15.58 2.30
CA ALA A 270 23.04 -14.20 2.48
C ALA A 270 21.89 -14.07 3.48
N ARG A 271 21.05 -15.11 3.63
CA ARG A 271 20.04 -15.19 4.69
C ARG A 271 20.68 -15.30 6.07
N ALA A 272 21.63 -16.22 6.25
CA ALA A 272 22.35 -16.40 7.51
C ALA A 272 23.08 -15.11 7.94
N TRP A 273 23.77 -14.46 6.99
CA TRP A 273 24.41 -13.16 7.24
C TRP A 273 23.40 -12.05 7.61
N GLY A 274 22.22 -12.07 6.99
CA GLY A 274 21.12 -11.17 7.35
C GLY A 274 20.65 -11.35 8.80
N TYR A 275 20.47 -12.58 9.27
CA TYR A 275 20.08 -12.84 10.67
C TYR A 275 21.11 -12.31 11.66
N VAL A 276 22.41 -12.50 11.38
CA VAL A 276 23.49 -11.94 12.19
C VAL A 276 23.43 -10.40 12.22
N GLN A 277 23.18 -9.74 11.08
CA GLN A 277 23.01 -8.27 11.02
C GLN A 277 21.76 -7.75 11.75
N ASP A 278 20.63 -8.48 11.71
CA ASP A 278 19.39 -8.11 12.40
C ASP A 278 19.57 -8.19 13.93
N ALA A 279 20.33 -9.19 14.40
CA ALA A 279 20.63 -9.42 15.81
C ALA A 279 21.65 -8.41 16.37
N THR A 280 22.68 -8.07 15.60
CA THR A 280 23.82 -7.25 16.07
C THR A 280 23.66 -5.75 15.84
N VAL A 281 23.21 -5.34 14.64
CA VAL A 281 23.30 -3.93 14.20
C VAL A 281 21.94 -3.34 13.81
N GLY A 282 20.91 -4.14 13.56
CA GLY A 282 19.59 -3.64 13.15
C GLY A 282 19.71 -2.68 11.95
N TYR A 283 20.52 -3.06 10.94
CA TYR A 283 20.81 -2.30 9.72
C TYR A 283 21.24 -0.83 9.88
N GLY A 284 21.76 -0.43 11.05
CA GLY A 284 22.23 0.93 11.31
C GLY A 284 21.10 1.93 11.58
N TYR A 285 19.90 1.45 11.93
CA TYR A 285 18.73 2.28 12.23
C TYR A 285 18.39 2.36 13.73
N LEU A 286 19.04 1.56 14.59
CA LEU A 286 18.85 1.53 16.05
C LEU A 286 20.21 1.43 16.79
N PRO A 287 20.90 2.56 17.06
CA PRO A 287 22.16 2.56 17.83
C PRO A 287 22.01 2.00 19.26
N GLU A 288 20.79 2.02 19.81
CA GLU A 288 20.47 1.50 21.14
C GLU A 288 20.79 0.01 21.30
N ARG A 289 20.64 -0.81 20.24
CA ARG A 289 20.96 -2.25 20.32
C ARG A 289 22.46 -2.52 20.38
N ALA A 290 23.25 -1.71 19.67
CA ALA A 290 24.70 -1.78 19.76
C ALA A 290 25.18 -1.45 21.18
N ALA A 291 24.54 -0.46 21.85
CA ALA A 291 24.81 -0.15 23.24
C ALA A 291 24.43 -1.31 24.20
N VAL A 292 23.29 -1.98 23.97
CA VAL A 292 22.90 -3.16 24.76
C VAL A 292 23.91 -4.31 24.60
N TRP A 293 24.37 -4.58 23.38
CA TRP A 293 25.40 -5.60 23.14
C TRP A 293 26.74 -5.23 23.76
N LEU A 294 27.13 -3.96 23.72
CA LEU A 294 28.34 -3.47 24.38
C LEU A 294 28.26 -3.66 25.89
N LEU A 295 27.12 -3.33 26.51
CA LEU A 295 26.88 -3.56 27.94
C LEU A 295 26.88 -5.06 28.29
N ALA A 296 26.29 -5.91 27.45
CA ALA A 296 26.26 -7.36 27.65
C ALA A 296 27.67 -7.98 27.56
N LEU A 297 28.47 -7.57 26.57
CA LEU A 297 29.86 -8.00 26.43
C LEU A 297 30.72 -7.49 27.58
N LEU A 298 30.53 -6.24 28.01
CA LEU A 298 31.21 -5.66 29.17
C LEU A 298 30.88 -6.44 30.44
N ALA A 299 29.61 -6.75 30.69
CA ALA A 299 29.18 -7.54 31.85
C ALA A 299 29.78 -8.97 31.80
N THR A 300 29.78 -9.59 30.62
CA THR A 300 30.35 -10.94 30.42
C THR A 300 31.86 -10.95 30.67
N GLY A 301 32.60 -10.02 30.06
CA GLY A 301 34.04 -9.85 30.29
C GLY A 301 34.36 -9.58 31.76
N THR A 302 33.61 -8.65 32.38
CA THR A 302 33.78 -8.30 33.80
C THR A 302 33.60 -9.54 34.67
N THR A 303 32.57 -10.34 34.41
CA THR A 303 32.27 -11.56 35.18
C THR A 303 33.38 -12.60 35.01
N VAL A 304 33.82 -12.86 33.76
CA VAL A 304 34.88 -13.83 33.46
C VAL A 304 36.19 -13.45 34.11
N PHE A 305 36.63 -12.19 34.00
CA PHE A 305 37.90 -11.72 34.55
C PHE A 305 37.85 -11.44 36.06
N ALA A 306 36.66 -11.27 36.64
CA ALA A 306 36.48 -11.29 38.10
C ALA A 306 36.69 -12.70 38.68
N LEU A 307 36.19 -13.74 37.97
CA LEU A 307 36.32 -15.15 38.34
C LEU A 307 37.71 -15.72 38.04
N HIS A 308 38.30 -15.34 36.91
CA HIS A 308 39.60 -15.82 36.43
C HIS A 308 40.54 -14.63 36.25
N ARG A 309 41.22 -14.25 37.34
CA ARG A 309 42.12 -13.10 37.33
C ARG A 309 43.34 -13.39 36.45
N PRO A 310 43.64 -12.53 35.45
CA PRO A 310 44.83 -12.67 34.63
C PRO A 310 46.10 -12.51 35.49
N HIS A 311 47.15 -13.24 35.11
CA HIS A 311 48.39 -13.32 35.87
C HIS A 311 49.22 -12.03 35.72
N LEU A 312 49.85 -11.61 36.81
CA LEU A 312 50.81 -10.49 36.82
C LEU A 312 52.18 -10.98 36.30
N PRO A 313 52.77 -10.34 35.29
CA PRO A 313 54.19 -10.50 35.00
C PRO A 313 54.99 -10.02 36.22
N SER A 314 55.90 -10.84 36.74
CA SER A 314 56.68 -10.49 37.94
C SER A 314 57.61 -9.31 37.66
N GLY A 315 57.45 -8.19 38.38
CA GLY A 315 58.47 -7.13 38.44
C GLY A 315 58.04 -5.67 38.28
N THR A 316 56.75 -5.34 38.18
CA THR A 316 56.31 -3.95 37.93
C THR A 316 55.27 -3.43 38.94
N THR A 317 55.37 -2.15 39.30
CA THR A 317 54.35 -1.44 40.10
C THR A 317 53.08 -1.31 39.28
N HIS A 318 52.05 -2.10 39.61
CA HIS A 318 50.80 -2.15 38.87
C HIS A 318 49.65 -1.46 39.62
N PRO A 319 48.72 -0.82 38.91
CA PRO A 319 47.47 -0.35 39.50
C PRO A 319 46.63 -1.52 40.03
N VAL A 320 45.76 -1.26 41.02
CA VAL A 320 44.83 -2.28 41.56
C VAL A 320 43.99 -2.83 40.42
N PHE A 321 43.99 -4.16 40.24
CA PHE A 321 43.25 -4.83 39.18
C PHE A 321 41.74 -4.58 39.35
N ASN A 322 41.11 -4.00 38.32
CA ASN A 322 39.67 -3.82 38.27
C ASN A 322 39.13 -4.54 37.01
N PRO A 323 38.32 -5.60 37.16
CA PRO A 323 37.83 -6.41 36.04
C PRO A 323 36.92 -5.62 35.09
N VAL A 324 36.23 -4.59 35.59
CA VAL A 324 35.41 -3.70 34.75
C VAL A 324 36.32 -2.87 33.85
N MET A 325 37.34 -2.22 34.42
CA MET A 325 38.26 -1.39 33.64
C MET A 325 39.07 -2.20 32.65
N TYR A 326 39.49 -3.42 33.02
CA TYR A 326 40.19 -4.33 32.12
C TYR A 326 39.30 -4.77 30.93
N SER A 327 38.03 -5.10 31.18
CA SER A 327 37.09 -5.47 30.12
C SER A 327 36.74 -4.28 29.22
N LEU A 328 36.69 -3.07 29.80
CA LEU A 328 36.48 -1.83 29.06
C LEU A 328 37.68 -1.50 28.17
N ASP A 329 38.90 -1.69 28.66
CA ASP A 329 40.17 -1.56 27.92
C ASP A 329 40.17 -2.45 26.67
N LEU A 330 39.76 -3.71 26.84
CA LEU A 330 39.66 -4.67 25.74
C LEU A 330 38.55 -4.35 24.73
N LEU A 331 37.46 -3.71 25.16
CA LEU A 331 36.30 -3.40 24.32
C LEU A 331 36.41 -2.04 23.61
N LEU A 332 37.17 -1.09 24.15
CA LEU A 332 37.30 0.28 23.64
C LEU A 332 38.69 0.50 23.04
N PRO A 333 38.90 0.21 21.74
CA PRO A 333 40.24 0.23 21.13
C PRO A 333 40.92 1.60 21.07
N VAL A 334 40.18 2.68 21.36
CA VAL A 334 40.66 4.06 21.30
C VAL A 334 41.09 4.58 22.68
N ILE A 335 40.63 3.96 23.77
CA ILE A 335 40.87 4.45 25.13
C ILE A 335 41.72 3.41 25.87
N ASP A 336 42.93 3.82 26.24
CA ASP A 336 43.89 3.00 26.98
C ASP A 336 43.84 3.39 28.46
N PHE A 337 43.32 2.50 29.29
CA PHE A 337 43.26 2.65 30.75
C PHE A 337 44.48 2.01 31.44
N GLY A 338 45.43 1.46 30.68
CA GLY A 338 46.70 0.93 31.15
C GLY A 338 46.61 -0.44 31.85
N GLN A 339 45.47 -1.13 31.79
CA GLN A 339 45.25 -2.43 32.44
C GLN A 339 45.56 -3.58 31.48
N GLU A 340 45.25 -3.46 30.19
CA GLU A 340 45.55 -4.47 29.16
C GLU A 340 47.05 -4.79 29.10
N ARG A 341 47.91 -3.75 29.11
CA ARG A 341 49.38 -3.91 29.05
C ARG A 341 49.97 -4.50 30.33
N ALA A 342 49.27 -4.37 31.45
CA ALA A 342 49.73 -4.82 32.76
C ALA A 342 49.37 -6.29 33.05
N PHE A 343 48.29 -6.81 32.44
CA PHE A 343 47.76 -8.14 32.74
C PHE A 343 47.54 -8.97 31.47
N GLN A 344 48.31 -10.05 31.33
CA GLN A 344 48.19 -10.95 30.19
C GLN A 344 47.24 -12.12 30.50
N PRO A 345 46.15 -12.30 29.72
CA PRO A 345 45.28 -13.44 29.87
C PRO A 345 46.00 -14.69 29.36
N THR A 346 45.93 -15.79 30.11
CA THR A 346 46.62 -17.05 29.81
C THR A 346 45.63 -18.21 29.72
N GLY A 347 45.79 -19.07 28.72
CA GLY A 347 44.92 -20.22 28.50
C GLY A 347 43.56 -19.84 27.86
N PRO A 348 42.43 -20.41 28.29
CA PRO A 348 41.13 -20.22 27.62
C PRO A 348 40.60 -18.78 27.68
N THR A 349 41.05 -17.97 28.64
CA THR A 349 40.67 -16.55 28.77
C THR A 349 41.28 -15.67 27.69
N GLN A 350 42.34 -16.13 27.01
CA GLN A 350 42.96 -15.43 25.88
C GLN A 350 42.03 -15.37 24.67
N TRP A 351 41.28 -16.45 24.40
CA TRP A 351 40.29 -16.48 23.32
C TRP A 351 39.12 -15.52 23.58
N ILE A 352 38.72 -15.38 24.85
CA ILE A 352 37.67 -14.45 25.26
C ILE A 352 38.16 -12.99 25.11
N ALA A 353 39.40 -12.71 25.47
CA ALA A 353 40.01 -11.39 25.26
C ALA A 353 40.06 -11.02 23.77
N TRP A 354 40.51 -11.92 22.89
CA TRP A 354 40.52 -11.69 21.44
C TRP A 354 39.12 -11.50 20.86
N LEU A 355 38.13 -12.23 21.35
CA LEU A 355 36.74 -12.06 20.94
C LEU A 355 36.21 -10.68 21.35
N LEU A 356 36.49 -10.23 22.57
CA LEU A 356 36.12 -8.90 23.07
C LEU A 356 36.78 -7.79 22.24
N ILE A 357 38.07 -7.89 21.94
CA ILE A 357 38.79 -6.92 21.08
C ILE A 357 38.18 -6.87 19.69
N GLY A 358 37.96 -8.03 19.06
CA GLY A 358 37.35 -8.11 17.73
C GLY A 358 35.93 -7.53 17.69
N ALA A 359 35.12 -7.85 18.71
CA ALA A 359 33.78 -7.29 18.87
C ALA A 359 33.81 -5.77 19.13
N GLY A 360 34.77 -5.28 19.91
CA GLY A 360 34.98 -3.87 20.20
C GLY A 360 35.26 -3.06 18.94
N TRP A 361 36.14 -3.54 18.06
CA TRP A 361 36.40 -2.91 16.76
C TRP A 361 35.18 -2.91 15.83
N LEU A 362 34.43 -4.01 15.77
CA LEU A 362 33.19 -4.09 14.97
C LEU A 362 32.10 -3.13 15.51
N LEU A 363 31.96 -3.03 16.82
CA LEU A 363 31.02 -2.10 17.44
C LEU A 363 31.45 -0.64 17.27
N ALA A 364 32.73 -0.33 17.44
CA ALA A 364 33.26 1.02 17.28
C ALA A 364 33.07 1.55 15.85
N THR A 365 33.32 0.71 14.85
CA THR A 365 33.09 1.07 13.44
C THR A 365 31.60 1.25 13.12
N ALA A 366 30.72 0.41 13.67
CA ALA A 366 29.28 0.56 13.54
C ALA A 366 28.76 1.83 14.23
N LEU A 367 29.28 2.17 15.41
CA LEU A 367 28.91 3.36 16.18
C LEU A 367 29.38 4.64 15.48
N ALA A 368 30.62 4.67 15.00
CA ALA A 368 31.17 5.78 14.22
C ALA A 368 30.33 6.02 12.96
N ALA A 369 30.04 4.96 12.19
CA ALA A 369 29.17 5.06 11.01
C ALA A 369 27.76 5.55 11.36
N GLY A 370 27.22 5.16 12.52
CA GLY A 370 25.93 5.66 13.02
C GLY A 370 25.96 7.15 13.35
N ILE A 371 26.99 7.61 14.08
CA ILE A 371 27.15 9.01 14.50
C ILE A 371 27.38 9.92 13.29
N THR A 372 28.23 9.55 12.34
CA THR A 372 28.47 10.34 11.12
C THR A 372 27.19 10.55 10.32
N ARG A 373 26.30 9.55 10.29
CA ARG A 373 25.03 9.60 9.56
C ARG A 373 23.94 10.44 10.25
N VAL A 374 24.03 10.58 11.58
CA VAL A 374 23.16 11.46 12.37
C VAL A 374 23.62 12.91 12.23
N LEU A 375 24.93 13.16 12.27
CA LEU A 375 25.51 14.48 12.08
C LEU A 375 25.32 15.02 10.66
N SER A 376 25.32 14.16 9.63
CA SER A 376 25.04 14.58 8.24
C SER A 376 23.56 14.86 7.94
N ARG A 377 22.69 14.79 8.96
CA ARG A 377 21.23 14.99 8.84
C ARG A 377 20.72 16.23 9.58
N GLN A 378 21.63 16.97 10.25
CA GLN A 378 21.43 18.34 10.71
C GLN A 378 22.13 19.28 9.73
#